data_AF-A0A7V9FD75-F1
#
_entry.id   AF-A0A7V9FD75-F1
#
_cell.length_a   1.000
_cell.length_b   1.000
_cell.length_c   1.000
_cell.angle_alpha   90.00
_cell.angle_beta   90.00
_cell.angle_gamma   90.00
#
_symmetry.space_group_name_H-M   'P 1'
#
loop_
_entity.id
_entity.type
_entity.pdbx_description
1 polymer ?
#
loop_
_entity_poly.entity_id
_entity_poly.type
_entity_poly.pdbx_seq_one_letter_code
_entity_poly.pdbx_strand_id
1 'polypeptide(L)' 'MVAELGSLRPDDVTVLDMEASIEHLTRGTVRDVEKLLIVTEPYFRSLETLGRTVPLARELGLADLY' A
#
# COMPACT_ATOMS: atom_id res chain seq x y z
N MET A 1 -7.11 11.91 -6.36
CA MET A 1 -6.99 10.48 -6.72
C MET A 1 -8.12 9.62 -6.15
N VAL A 2 -8.45 9.70 -4.85
CA VAL A 2 -9.54 8.89 -4.24
C VAL A 2 -10.95 9.19 -4.80
N ALA A 3 -11.20 10.41 -5.27
CA ALA A 3 -12.53 10.84 -5.75
C ALA A 3 -13.04 10.12 -7.02
N GLU A 4 -12.15 9.53 -7.83
CA GLU A 4 -12.52 8.86 -9.09
C GLU A 4 -12.98 7.40 -8.89
N LEU A 5 -12.73 6.82 -7.69
CA LEU A 5 -13.06 5.43 -7.37
C LEU A 5 -14.57 5.14 -7.46
N GLY A 6 -15.42 6.16 -7.28
CA GLY A 6 -16.88 6.02 -7.36
C GLY A 6 -17.43 5.71 -8.76
N SER A 7 -16.60 5.78 -9.81
CA SER A 7 -16.99 5.49 -11.20
C SER A 7 -16.51 4.13 -11.73
N LEU A 8 -15.73 3.39 -10.93
CA LEU A 8 -15.10 2.14 -11.34
C LEU A 8 -16.12 1.00 -11.39
N ARG A 9 -16.00 0.18 -12.43
CA ARG A 9 -16.74 -1.08 -12.54
C ARG A 9 -16.06 -2.13 -11.64
N PRO A 10 -16.77 -3.18 -11.20
CA PRO A 10 -16.21 -4.23 -10.34
C PRO A 10 -14.92 -4.87 -10.85
N ASP A 11 -14.68 -4.85 -12.16
CA ASP A 11 -13.54 -5.51 -12.81
C ASP A 11 -12.39 -4.54 -13.14
N ASP A 12 -12.53 -3.26 -12.83
CA ASP A 12 -11.53 -2.25 -13.15
C ASP A 12 -10.37 -2.29 -12.13
N VAL A 13 -9.15 -2.49 -12.63
CA VAL A 13 -7.95 -2.48 -11.79
C VAL A 13 -7.45 -1.06 -11.61
N THR A 14 -7.25 -0.64 -10.36
CA THR A 14 -6.67 0.67 -10.02
C THR A 14 -5.28 0.50 -9.45
N VAL A 15 -4.32 1.25 -9.98
CA VAL A 15 -2.96 1.33 -9.44
C VAL A 15 -2.81 2.69 -8.77
N LEU A 16 -2.44 2.66 -7.50
CA LEU A 16 -2.22 3.85 -6.69
C LEU A 16 -0.72 4.02 -6.48
N ASP A 17 -0.14 5.04 -7.12
CA ASP A 17 1.20 5.48 -6.78
C ASP A 17 1.13 6.38 -5.55
N MET A 18 1.77 5.95 -4.46
CA MET A 18 1.84 6.69 -3.22
C MET A 18 3.28 6.90 -2.84
N GLU A 19 3.58 8.09 -2.33
CA GLU A 19 4.84 8.32 -1.63
C GLU A 19 5.00 7.27 -0.52
N ALA A 20 6.24 6.82 -0.27
CA ALA A 20 6.59 5.65 0.53
C ALA A 20 6.28 5.75 2.04
N SER A 21 5.31 6.59 2.44
CA SER A 21 4.85 6.73 3.80
C SER A 21 3.58 5.91 4.03
N ILE A 22 3.74 4.77 4.69
CA ILE A 22 2.64 3.95 5.22
C ILE A 22 1.78 4.72 6.25
N GLU A 23 2.27 5.85 6.73
CA GLU A 23 1.53 6.78 7.59
C GLU A 23 0.31 7.36 6.86
N HIS A 24 0.38 7.47 5.53
CA HIS A 24 -0.73 7.93 4.69
C HIS A 24 -1.75 6.82 4.40
N LEU A 25 -1.39 5.55 4.65
CA LEU A 25 -2.29 4.40 4.64
C LEU A 25 -3.13 4.38 5.92
N THR A 26 -3.93 5.43 6.11
CA THR A 26 -4.92 5.46 7.19
C THR A 26 -5.96 4.34 6.99
N ARG A 27 -6.64 3.92 8.08
CA ARG A 27 -7.66 2.86 8.09
C ARG A 27 -8.74 2.94 6.99
N GLY A 28 -8.95 4.11 6.39
CA GLY A 28 -9.90 4.31 5.30
C GLY A 28 -9.38 3.88 3.92
N THR A 29 -8.11 4.10 3.62
CA THR A 29 -7.53 3.81 2.29
C THR A 29 -7.20 2.33 2.13
N VAL A 30 -6.82 1.65 3.22
CA VAL A 30 -6.36 0.25 3.19
C VAL A 30 -7.50 -0.75 3.15
N ARG A 31 -8.71 -0.35 3.56
CA ARG A 31 -9.88 -1.25 3.61
C ARG A 31 -10.24 -1.86 2.25
N ASP A 32 -9.95 -1.14 1.19
CA ASP A 32 -10.27 -1.53 -0.19
C ASP A 32 -9.01 -1.87 -1.00
N VAL A 33 -7.84 -1.95 -0.35
CA VAL A 33 -6.57 -2.35 -1.00
C VAL A 33 -6.38 -3.85 -0.84
N GLU A 34 -6.26 -4.55 -1.96
CA GLU A 34 -6.07 -6.00 -1.98
C GLU A 34 -4.59 -6.38 -1.95
N LYS A 35 -3.74 -5.58 -2.63
CA LYS A 35 -2.32 -5.87 -2.87
C LYS A 35 -1.47 -4.63 -2.63
N LEU A 36 -0.30 -4.83 -2.03
CA LEU A 36 0.72 -3.79 -1.85
C LEU A 36 2.05 -4.25 -2.47
N LEU A 37 2.57 -3.45 -3.40
CA LEU A 37 3.89 -3.63 -4.00
C LEU A 37 4.86 -2.63 -3.37
N ILE A 38 5.94 -3.12 -2.74
CA ILE A 38 6.95 -2.27 -2.13
C ILE A 38 8.24 -2.34 -2.93
N VAL A 39 8.64 -1.20 -3.50
CA VAL A 39 9.91 -1.07 -4.22
C VAL A 39 10.96 -0.49 -3.28
N THR A 40 12.08 -1.20 -3.12
CA THR A 40 13.19 -0.81 -2.25
C THR A 40 14.52 -0.98 -2.95
N GLU A 41 15.51 -0.19 -2.55
CA GLU A 41 16.89 -0.33 -3.03
C GLU A 41 17.66 -1.32 -2.13
N PRO A 42 18.66 -2.05 -2.65
CA PRO A 42 19.40 -3.06 -1.90
C PRO A 42 20.47 -2.44 -0.98
N TYR A 43 20.10 -1.49 -0.13
CA TYR A 43 20.97 -0.89 0.88
C TYR A 43 20.28 -0.80 2.24
N PHE A 44 21.10 -0.82 3.30
CA PHE A 44 20.66 -1.05 4.68
C PHE A 44 19.46 -0.18 5.12
N ARG A 45 19.50 1.13 4.88
CA ARG A 45 18.44 2.03 5.33
C ARG A 45 17.12 1.79 4.59
N SER A 46 17.15 1.44 3.29
CA SER A 46 15.93 1.08 2.56
C SER A 46 15.30 -0.18 3.14
N LEU A 47 16.13 -1.19 3.43
CA LEU A 47 15.70 -2.44 4.05
C LEU A 47 15.19 -2.24 5.49
N GLU A 48 15.79 -1.32 6.25
CA GLU A 48 15.32 -0.94 7.58
C GLU A 48 13.90 -0.35 7.51
N THR A 49 13.66 0.55 6.56
CA THR A 49 12.31 1.09 6.31
C THR A 49 11.34 -0.02 5.92
N LEU A 50 11.72 -0.91 5.01
CA LEU A 50 10.91 -2.08 4.64
C LEU A 50 10.54 -2.93 5.88
N GLY A 51 11.50 -3.16 6.78
CA GLY A 51 11.31 -3.90 8.02
C GLY A 51 10.31 -3.29 8.99
N ARG A 52 10.05 -1.97 8.91
CA ARG A 52 9.01 -1.27 9.69
C ARG A 52 7.67 -1.24 8.95
N THR A 53 7.71 -1.09 7.62
CA THR A 53 6.52 -0.99 6.76
C THR A 53 5.76 -2.31 6.64
N VAL A 54 6.45 -3.44 6.46
CA VAL A 54 5.80 -4.75 6.27
C VAL A 54 4.93 -5.17 7.48
N PRO A 55 5.38 -5.04 8.74
CA PRO A 55 4.55 -5.30 9.91
C PRO A 55 3.30 -4.41 9.96
N LEU A 56 3.45 -3.10 9.72
CA LEU A 56 2.33 -2.16 9.73
C LEU A 56 1.28 -2.51 8.67
N ALA A 57 1.72 -2.86 7.46
CA ALA A 57 0.82 -3.28 6.38
C ALA A 57 0.01 -4.53 6.77
N ARG A 58 0.65 -5.50 7.44
CA ARG A 58 -0.02 -6.71 7.94
C ARG A 58 -1.02 -6.41 9.07
N GLU A 59 -0.69 -5.49 9.98
CA GLU A 59 -1.61 -5.03 11.03
C GLU A 59 -2.86 -4.36 10.44
N LEU A 60 -2.73 -3.74 9.27
CA LEU A 60 -3.84 -3.14 8.53
C LEU A 60 -4.65 -4.15 7.72
N GLY A 61 -4.27 -5.43 7.72
CA GLY A 61 -5.02 -6.52 7.08
C GLY A 61 -4.60 -6.82 5.64
N LEU A 62 -3.51 -6.24 5.15
CA LEU A 62 -2.99 -6.54 3.81
C LEU A 62 -2.35 -7.92 3.77
N ALA A 63 -3.01 -8.85 3.09
CA ALA A 63 -2.55 -10.25 2.99
C ALA A 63 -1.50 -10.43 1.89
N ASP A 64 -1.66 -9.74 0.75
CA ASP A 64 -0.82 -9.89 -0.42
C ASP A 64 0.21 -8.73 -0.51
N LEU A 65 1.42 -8.98 0.02
CA LEU A 65 2.57 -8.07 -0.09
C LEU A 65 3.64 -8.64 -1.03
N TYR A 66 4.15 -7.80 -1.93
CA TYR A 66 5.20 -8.10 -2.90
C TYR A 66 6.38 -7.15 -2.79
#